data_AF-A0A1B6JUR0-F1
#
_entry.id   AF-A0A1B6JUR0-F1
#
_cell.length_a   1.000
_cell.length_b   1.000
_cell.length_c   1.000
_cell.angle_alpha   90.00
_cell.angle_beta   90.00
_cell.angle_gamma   90.00
#
_symmetry.space_group_name_H-M   'P 1'
#
loop_
_entity.id
_entity.type
_entity.pdbx_description
1 polymer ?
#
loop_
_entity_poly.entity_id
_entity_poly.type
_entity_poly.pdbx_seq_one_letter_code
_entity_poly.pdbx_strand_id
1 'polypeptide(L)'
;KDERHSSSGPCQLYQYTTDEKMKDIAALVLASFTNTPLMKRLRGGPLVKEIKTNMESYVSGASKRKLSLYSAHDTTLVNFRRALGFNDFTFKPQLGSAIIVE
;
A
#
# COMPACT_ATOMS: atom_id res chain seq x y z
N LYS A 1 6.65 23.64 -6.41
CA LYS A 1 6.97 23.36 -7.83
C LYS A 1 6.69 21.89 -8.05
N ASP A 2 5.44 21.56 -8.39
CA ASP A 2 5.01 20.19 -8.70
C ASP A 2 5.28 19.93 -10.18
N GLU A 3 6.44 19.35 -10.49
CA GLU A 3 6.73 18.83 -11.83
C GLU A 3 6.09 17.44 -12.00
N ARG A 4 4.76 17.41 -12.01
CA ARG A 4 4.06 16.31 -12.68
C ARG A 4 4.38 16.47 -14.16
N HIS A 5 4.99 15.44 -14.76
CA HIS A 5 5.39 15.45 -16.16
C HIS A 5 4.23 15.95 -17.03
N SER A 6 4.41 17.15 -17.58
CA SER A 6 3.48 17.78 -18.51
C SER A 6 3.61 17.06 -19.85
N SER A 7 3.02 15.87 -19.97
CA SER A 7 2.84 15.23 -21.27
C SER A 7 1.85 16.10 -22.07
N SER A 8 2.31 16.57 -23.21
CA SER A 8 1.56 17.34 -24.21
C SER A 8 0.19 16.72 -24.50
N GLY A 9 -0.87 17.36 -24.00
CA GLY A 9 -2.27 17.02 -24.22
C GLY A 9 -2.72 15.72 -23.52
N PRO A 10 -3.86 15.69 -22.82
CA PRO A 10 -4.43 14.42 -22.40
C PRO A 10 -4.84 13.65 -23.66
N CYS A 11 -4.15 12.55 -23.96
CA CYS A 11 -4.81 11.46 -24.65
C CYS A 11 -6.10 11.17 -23.84
N GLN A 12 -7.26 11.05 -24.48
CA GLN A 12 -8.57 10.90 -23.82
C GLN A 12 -8.58 9.84 -22.70
N LEU A 13 -7.69 8.84 -22.79
CA LEU A 13 -7.44 7.83 -21.78
C LEU A 13 -6.98 8.40 -20.41
N TYR A 14 -6.22 9.50 -20.38
CA TYR A 14 -5.70 10.12 -19.16
C TYR A 14 -6.76 10.99 -18.44
N GLN A 15 -7.73 11.53 -19.17
CA GLN A 15 -8.90 12.19 -18.58
C GLN A 15 -9.88 11.18 -17.97
N TYR A 16 -9.96 9.97 -18.53
CA TYR A 16 -10.79 8.91 -17.97
C TYR A 16 -10.25 8.36 -16.64
N THR A 17 -8.92 8.30 -16.47
CA THR A 17 -8.29 7.88 -15.21
C THR A 17 -8.40 8.91 -14.08
N THR A 18 -8.78 10.16 -14.40
CA THR A 18 -9.03 11.21 -13.40
C THR A 18 -10.47 11.25 -12.87
N ASP A 19 -11.41 10.53 -13.53
CA ASP A 19 -12.79 10.37 -13.07
C ASP A 19 -12.83 9.67 -11.70
N GLU A 20 -13.66 10.18 -10.79
CA GLU A 20 -13.83 9.63 -9.44
C GLU A 20 -14.31 8.17 -9.47
N LYS A 21 -15.20 7.82 -10.40
CA LYS A 21 -15.69 6.44 -10.54
C LYS A 21 -14.57 5.47 -10.91
N MET A 22 -13.63 5.93 -11.74
CA MET A 22 -12.47 5.11 -12.12
C MET A 22 -11.46 4.95 -10.98
N LYS A 23 -11.39 5.92 -10.07
CA LYS A 23 -10.59 5.79 -8.84
C LYS A 23 -11.20 4.74 -7.91
N ASP A 24 -12.52 4.74 -7.75
CA ASP A 24 -13.23 3.76 -6.90
C ASP A 24 -13.08 2.34 -7.44
N ILE A 25 -13.25 2.15 -8.76
CA ILE A 25 -13.02 0.85 -9.40
C ILE A 25 -11.58 0.39 -9.18
N ALA A 26 -10.60 1.29 -9.34
CA ALA A 26 -9.20 0.95 -9.09
C ALA A 26 -8.94 0.57 -7.63
N ALA A 27 -9.53 1.29 -6.66
CA ALA A 27 -9.45 0.94 -5.25
C ALA A 27 -10.04 -0.44 -4.96
N LEU A 28 -11.19 -0.74 -5.56
CA LEU A 28 -11.85 -2.04 -5.43
C LEU A 28 -11.01 -3.18 -6.03
N VAL A 29 -10.37 -2.96 -7.19
CA VAL A 29 -9.46 -3.93 -7.80
C VAL A 29 -8.29 -4.22 -6.86
N LEU A 30 -7.67 -3.19 -6.25
CA LEU A 30 -6.60 -3.38 -5.28
C LEU A 30 -7.08 -4.15 -4.04
N ALA A 31 -8.26 -3.83 -3.52
CA ALA A 31 -8.83 -4.48 -2.35
C ALA A 31 -9.27 -5.93 -2.62
N SER A 32 -9.63 -6.26 -3.87
CA SER A 32 -10.10 -7.59 -4.27
C SER A 32 -9.07 -8.69 -4.00
N PHE A 33 -7.77 -8.37 -4.10
CA PHE A 33 -6.67 -9.27 -3.83
C PHE A 33 -6.64 -9.79 -2.39
N THR A 34 -7.31 -9.12 -1.46
CA THR A 34 -7.39 -9.47 -0.04
C THR A 34 -8.83 -9.46 0.46
N ASN A 35 -9.78 -9.90 -0.38
CA ASN A 35 -11.19 -9.93 0.00
C ASN A 35 -11.50 -11.01 1.07
N THR A 36 -10.80 -12.14 1.04
CA THR A 36 -11.01 -13.24 2.00
C THR A 36 -9.99 -13.21 3.15
N PRO A 37 -10.31 -13.75 4.34
CA PRO A 37 -9.36 -13.85 5.45
C PRO A 37 -8.08 -14.61 5.08
N LEU A 38 -8.21 -15.68 4.29
CA LEU A 38 -7.06 -16.45 3.81
C LEU A 38 -6.15 -15.57 2.93
N MET A 39 -6.71 -14.81 1.99
CA MET A 39 -5.91 -13.94 1.12
C MET A 39 -5.24 -12.80 1.88
N LYS A 40 -5.90 -12.20 2.88
CA LYS A 40 -5.27 -11.21 3.78
C LYS A 40 -4.04 -11.80 4.45
N ARG A 41 -4.16 -13.02 4.99
CA ARG A 41 -3.05 -13.74 5.64
C ARG A 41 -1.91 -14.05 4.66
N LEU A 42 -2.23 -14.53 3.46
CA LEU A 42 -1.20 -14.93 2.48
C LEU A 42 -0.48 -13.73 1.86
N ARG A 43 -1.20 -12.65 1.54
CA ARG A 43 -0.63 -11.51 0.81
C ARG A 43 -0.04 -10.43 1.71
N GLY A 44 -0.62 -10.17 2.88
CA GLY A 44 -0.11 -9.15 3.81
C GLY A 44 0.62 -9.74 5.01
N GLY A 45 0.31 -10.99 5.40
CA GLY A 45 0.86 -11.62 6.60
C GLY A 45 2.39 -11.72 6.64
N PRO A 46 3.09 -12.12 5.55
CA PRO A 46 4.55 -12.17 5.56
C PRO A 46 5.21 -10.83 5.91
N LEU A 47 4.74 -9.73 5.32
CA LEU A 47 5.27 -8.39 5.59
C LEU A 47 4.94 -7.92 7.01
N VAL A 48 3.72 -8.19 7.50
CA VAL A 48 3.35 -7.92 8.91
C VAL A 48 4.26 -8.67 9.86
N LYS A 49 4.52 -9.96 9.60
CA LYS A 49 5.43 -10.77 10.41
C LYS A 49 6.85 -10.21 10.40
N GLU A 50 7.35 -9.82 9.24
CA GLU A 50 8.70 -9.27 9.09
C GLU A 50 8.89 -7.97 9.88
N ILE A 51 7.98 -7.01 9.70
CA ILE A 51 8.03 -5.72 10.42
C ILE A 51 7.96 -5.95 11.92
N LYS A 52 7.01 -6.78 12.38
CA LYS A 52 6.90 -7.15 13.81
C LYS A 52 8.20 -7.77 14.33
N THR A 53 8.78 -8.71 13.58
CA THR A 53 10.03 -9.38 13.97
C THR A 53 11.19 -8.38 14.08
N ASN A 54 11.29 -7.43 13.15
CA ASN A 54 12.32 -6.39 13.19
C ASN A 54 12.16 -5.46 14.39
N MET A 55 10.92 -5.07 14.74
CA MET A 55 10.63 -4.27 15.92
C MET A 55 10.97 -5.03 17.22
N GLU A 56 10.55 -6.29 17.34
CA GLU A 56 10.85 -7.15 18.50
C GLU A 56 12.36 -7.41 18.64
N SER A 57 13.08 -7.54 17.52
CA SER A 57 14.54 -7.68 17.51
C SER A 57 15.24 -6.42 18.02
N TYR A 58 14.69 -5.23 17.74
CA TYR A 58 15.21 -3.98 18.29
C TYR A 58 14.96 -3.88 19.79
N VAL A 59 13.73 -4.16 20.24
CA VAL A 59 13.35 -4.11 21.67
C VAL A 59 14.14 -5.11 22.52
N SER A 60 14.37 -6.32 22.01
CA SER A 60 15.17 -7.35 22.69
C SER A 60 16.68 -7.07 22.68
N GLY A 61 17.14 -6.06 21.95
CA GLY A 61 18.57 -5.76 21.79
C GLY A 61 19.31 -6.69 20.81
N ALA A 62 18.62 -7.65 20.18
CA ALA A 62 19.19 -8.53 19.16
C ALA A 62 19.59 -7.79 17.88
N SER A 63 18.98 -6.64 17.61
CA SER A 63 19.30 -5.74 16.50
C SER A 63 19.49 -4.32 16.99
N LYS A 64 20.49 -3.61 16.43
CA LYS A 64 20.70 -2.17 16.64
C LYS A 64 20.09 -1.30 15.52
N ARG A 65 19.43 -1.92 14.54
CA ARG A 65 18.86 -1.23 13.37
C ARG A 65 17.70 -0.34 13.82
N LYS A 66 17.80 0.96 13.56
CA LYS A 66 16.80 1.97 13.98
C LYS A 66 15.66 2.18 12.98
N LEU A 67 15.87 1.80 11.70
CA LEU A 67 14.90 2.02 10.63
C LEU A 67 15.01 0.88 9.61
N SER A 68 13.86 0.39 9.15
CA SER A 68 13.78 -0.53 8.01
C SER A 68 12.91 0.12 6.93
N LEU A 69 13.46 0.28 5.73
CA LEU A 69 12.76 0.88 4.58
C LEU A 69 12.45 -0.19 3.55
N TYR A 70 11.18 -0.30 3.18
CA TYR A 70 10.67 -1.26 2.22
C TYR A 70 10.18 -0.53 0.97
N SER A 71 10.77 -0.84 -0.18
CA SER A 71 10.22 -0.38 -1.46
C SER A 71 8.93 -1.14 -1.75
N ALA A 72 7.85 -0.42 -2.02
CA ALA A 72 6.50 -0.97 -2.08
C ALA A 72 5.72 -0.44 -3.27
N HIS A 73 4.79 -1.26 -3.77
CA HIS A 73 3.76 -0.85 -4.71
C HIS A 73 2.46 -0.55 -3.95
N ASP A 74 1.51 0.10 -4.63
CA ASP A 74 0.15 0.33 -4.14
C ASP A 74 -0.53 -0.93 -3.59
N THR A 75 -0.37 -2.06 -4.29
CA THR A 75 -0.85 -3.38 -3.86
C THR A 75 -0.21 -3.82 -2.54
N THR A 76 1.09 -3.58 -2.34
CA THR A 76 1.78 -3.89 -1.08
C THR A 76 1.18 -3.10 0.08
N LEU A 77 0.97 -1.79 -0.11
CA LEU A 77 0.39 -0.92 0.91
C LEU A 77 -1.04 -1.34 1.28
N VAL A 78 -1.88 -1.62 0.27
CA VAL A 78 -3.26 -2.07 0.47
C VAL A 78 -3.31 -3.43 1.17
N ASN A 79 -2.47 -4.39 0.76
CA ASN A 79 -2.43 -5.73 1.36
C ASN A 79 -1.95 -5.67 2.81
N PHE A 80 -0.92 -4.89 3.11
CA PHE A 80 -0.41 -4.69 4.46
C PHE A 80 -1.48 -4.07 5.36
N ARG A 81 -2.06 -2.95 4.93
CA ARG A 81 -3.13 -2.25 5.63
C ARG A 81 -4.32 -3.17 5.93
N ARG A 82 -4.76 -3.95 4.95
CA ARG A 82 -5.90 -4.87 5.11
C ARG A 82 -5.59 -6.08 5.98
N ALA A 83 -4.33 -6.55 5.99
CA ALA A 83 -3.89 -7.61 6.90
C ALA A 83 -3.87 -7.15 8.37
N LEU A 84 -3.67 -5.86 8.64
CA LEU A 84 -3.81 -5.26 9.97
C LEU A 84 -5.27 -5.03 10.40
N GLY A 85 -6.25 -5.34 9.55
CA GLY A 85 -7.67 -5.22 9.86
C GLY A 85 -8.37 -3.97 9.30
N PHE A 86 -7.64 -3.07 8.64
CA PHE A 86 -8.23 -1.90 8.00
C PHE A 86 -8.88 -2.28 6.66
N ASN A 87 -10.18 -2.58 6.70
CA ASN A 87 -10.89 -3.26 5.61
C ASN A 87 -11.67 -2.35 4.65
N ASP A 88 -11.46 -1.04 4.71
CA ASP A 88 -12.03 -0.09 3.75
C ASP A 88 -11.58 -0.43 2.31
N PHE A 89 -12.55 -0.48 1.39
CA PHE A 89 -12.39 -0.84 -0.02
C PHE A 89 -12.16 0.37 -0.93
N THR A 90 -12.32 1.59 -0.42
CA THR A 90 -12.16 2.84 -1.17
C THR A 90 -10.74 3.38 -1.12
N PHE A 91 -9.85 2.73 -0.36
CA PHE A 91 -8.46 3.16 -0.20
C PHE A 91 -7.62 2.88 -1.46
N LYS A 92 -7.22 3.97 -2.15
CA LYS A 92 -6.23 3.96 -3.23
C LYS A 92 -5.06 4.89 -2.87
N PRO A 93 -3.85 4.36 -2.64
CA PRO A 93 -2.70 5.19 -2.34
C PRO A 93 -2.29 6.05 -3.54
N GLN A 94 -1.91 7.30 -3.28
CA GLN A 94 -1.31 8.18 -4.29
C GLN A 94 0.16 7.81 -4.53
N LEU A 95 0.73 8.27 -5.64
CA LEU A 95 2.16 8.11 -5.91
C LEU A 95 2.99 8.69 -4.75
N GLY A 96 3.98 7.94 -4.28
CA GLY A 96 4.83 8.33 -3.16
C GLY A 96 4.21 8.16 -1.77
N SER A 97 3.00 7.59 -1.67
CA SER A 97 2.42 7.23 -0.37
C SER A 97 3.27 6.19 0.34
N ALA A 98 3.37 6.30 1.67
CA ALA A 98 4.08 5.36 2.52
C ALA A 98 3.24 5.05 3.78
N ILE A 99 3.48 3.90 4.39
CA ILE A 99 2.96 3.55 5.71
C ILE A 99 4.13 3.54 6.68
N ILE A 100 4.00 4.30 7.76
CA ILE A 100 4.96 4.36 8.85
C ILE A 100 4.39 3.58 10.03
N VAL A 101 5.20 2.71 10.62
CA VAL A 101 4.87 1.92 11.81
C VAL A 101 5.87 2.30 12.88
N GLU A 102 5.38 2.73 14.03
CA GLU A 102 6.14 3.20 15.19
C GLU A 102 5.69 2.52 16.48
#